data_AF-A0A3R6V6D3-F1
#
_entry.id   AF-A0A3R6V6D3-F1
#
_cell.length_a   1.000
_cell.length_b   1.000
_cell.length_c   1.000
_cell.angle_alpha   90.00
_cell.angle_beta   90.00
_cell.angle_gamma   90.00
#
_symmetry.space_group_name_H-M   'P 1'
#
loop_
_entity.id
_entity.type
_entity.pdbx_description
1 polymer ?
#
loop_
_entity_poly.entity_id
_entity_poly.type
_entity_poly.pdbx_seq_one_letter_code
_entity_poly.pdbx_strand_id
1 'polypeptide(L)'
;MKKDDKIKLPQYLPLIVKARLHTGGREYEKIKQELKGQGFTCNQMKSMVREGNYFDGLVLYLSKWNWDNHESWHLYSWDDKDDEKVMLGIYEAEQYHPYNRYKGDFEKFQSDWKNEEYDPGMTFTFKDSEVEVLEVLQEEVDNIDHEAVKKQVAAAEDAQHQKRRKQRQRRKQRASKGSRYHRKFF
;
A
#
# COMPACT_ATOMS: atom_id res chain seq x y z
N MET A 1 -39.02 -15.01 -22.48
CA MET A 1 -37.71 -15.33 -21.87
C MET A 1 -37.17 -14.05 -21.24
N LYS A 2 -36.93 -14.07 -19.93
CA LYS A 2 -36.53 -12.90 -19.14
C LYS A 2 -35.10 -12.48 -19.51
N LYS A 3 -34.89 -11.16 -19.41
CA LYS A 3 -33.69 -10.39 -19.73
C LYS A 3 -32.44 -10.95 -19.06
N ASP A 4 -31.31 -10.70 -19.72
CA ASP A 4 -29.95 -10.95 -19.24
C ASP A 4 -29.72 -10.38 -17.83
N ASP A 5 -29.90 -11.21 -16.80
CA ASP A 5 -29.39 -10.94 -15.46
C ASP A 5 -27.88 -11.17 -15.49
N LYS A 6 -27.14 -10.23 -16.09
CA LYS A 6 -25.71 -10.08 -15.82
C LYS A 6 -25.60 -9.84 -14.33
N ILE A 7 -25.09 -10.85 -13.60
CA ILE A 7 -24.71 -10.74 -12.20
C ILE A 7 -23.75 -9.54 -12.11
N LYS A 8 -24.25 -8.38 -11.69
CA LYS A 8 -23.41 -7.23 -11.37
C LYS A 8 -22.70 -7.61 -10.09
N LEU A 9 -21.41 -7.94 -10.21
CA LEU A 9 -20.55 -8.02 -9.03
C LEU A 9 -20.69 -6.69 -8.27
N PRO A 10 -20.80 -6.73 -6.93
CA PRO A 10 -20.88 -5.51 -6.14
C PRO A 10 -19.68 -4.61 -6.45
N GLN A 11 -19.88 -3.30 -6.38
CA GLN A 11 -18.78 -2.36 -6.52
C GLN A 11 -17.87 -2.50 -5.28
N TYR A 12 -16.55 -2.53 -5.50
CA TYR A 12 -15.59 -2.58 -4.40
C TYR A 12 -15.75 -1.36 -3.50
N LEU A 13 -15.76 -1.57 -2.19
CA LEU A 13 -15.74 -0.53 -1.18
C LEU A 13 -14.58 -0.77 -0.22
N PRO A 14 -13.70 0.21 0.06
CA PRO A 14 -12.60 0.06 1.00
C PRO A 14 -13.10 -0.02 2.45
N LEU A 15 -12.27 -0.55 3.33
CA LEU A 15 -12.47 -0.42 4.78
C LEU A 15 -12.31 1.05 5.16
N ILE A 16 -13.28 1.65 5.85
CA ILE A 16 -13.18 3.02 6.38
C ILE A 16 -13.40 2.99 7.89
N VAL A 17 -12.49 3.62 8.62
CA VAL A 17 -12.50 3.66 10.08
C VAL A 17 -12.30 5.08 10.58
N LYS A 18 -12.79 5.34 11.78
CA LYS A 18 -12.36 6.46 12.61
C LYS A 18 -11.27 5.96 13.55
N ALA A 19 -10.11 6.58 13.51
CA ALA A 19 -8.95 6.11 14.25
C ALA A 19 -8.18 7.25 14.92
N ARG A 20 -7.56 6.94 16.06
CA ARG A 20 -6.62 7.83 16.73
C ARG A 20 -5.20 7.52 16.26
N LEU A 21 -4.43 8.57 15.98
CA LEU A 21 -3.05 8.46 15.56
C LEU A 21 -2.08 8.53 16.74
N HIS A 22 -1.03 7.71 16.67
CA HIS A 22 0.08 7.62 17.63
C HIS A 22 1.41 7.80 16.88
N THR A 23 1.55 8.94 16.22
CA THR A 23 2.68 9.27 15.33
C THR A 23 3.78 10.10 16.02
N GLY A 24 3.49 10.62 17.22
CA GLY A 24 4.37 11.50 17.98
C GLY A 24 5.48 10.76 18.72
N GLY A 25 6.35 11.54 19.35
CA GLY A 25 7.45 11.00 20.18
C GLY A 25 8.57 10.35 19.38
N ARG A 26 8.56 10.48 18.04
CA ARG A 26 9.67 10.03 17.18
C ARG A 26 10.86 10.97 17.32
N GLU A 27 11.97 10.44 17.79
CA GLU A 27 13.21 11.20 17.89
C GLU A 27 13.96 11.25 16.56
N TYR A 28 14.60 12.39 16.28
CA TYR A 28 15.43 12.59 15.09
C TYR A 28 16.49 11.49 14.91
N GLU A 29 17.18 11.09 15.98
CA GLU A 29 18.23 10.06 15.87
C GLU A 29 17.64 8.69 15.50
N LYS A 30 16.43 8.37 15.95
CA LYS A 30 15.72 7.14 15.55
C LYS A 30 15.35 7.18 14.07
N ILE A 31 14.77 8.28 13.59
CA ILE A 31 14.44 8.48 12.16
C ILE A 31 15.69 8.38 11.29
N LYS A 32 16.79 9.02 11.72
CA LYS A 32 18.07 8.99 11.01
C LYS A 32 18.68 7.60 10.92
N GLN A 33 18.51 6.76 11.95
CA GLN A 33 18.93 5.36 11.92
C GLN A 33 18.05 4.52 10.99
N GLU A 34 16.72 4.65 11.08
CA GLU A 34 15.74 3.96 10.24
C GLU A 34 15.95 4.26 8.74
N LEU A 35 16.21 5.52 8.42
CA LEU A 35 16.32 6.01 7.04
C LEU A 35 17.76 6.12 6.54
N LYS A 36 18.71 5.51 7.26
CA LYS A 36 20.13 5.55 6.88
C LYS A 36 20.33 4.96 5.49
N GLY A 37 20.94 5.75 4.60
CA GLY A 37 21.23 5.35 3.22
C GLY A 37 20.10 5.59 2.22
N GLN A 38 18.96 6.15 2.64
CA GLN A 38 17.83 6.46 1.75
C GLN A 38 17.90 7.85 1.11
N GLY A 39 18.95 8.63 1.37
CA GLY A 39 19.19 9.92 0.69
C GLY A 39 18.47 11.13 1.29
N PHE A 40 17.79 10.99 2.43
CA PHE A 40 17.17 12.12 3.13
C PHE A 40 18.20 13.04 3.79
N THR A 41 17.95 14.34 3.72
CA THR A 41 18.73 15.38 4.41
C THR A 41 18.32 15.51 5.88
N CYS A 42 19.19 16.09 6.71
CA CYS A 42 18.88 16.35 8.12
C CYS A 42 17.61 17.21 8.31
N ASN A 43 17.37 18.19 7.43
CA ASN A 43 16.19 19.05 7.51
C ASN A 43 14.91 18.28 7.17
N GLN A 44 14.95 17.41 6.18
CA GLN A 44 13.82 16.53 5.83
C GLN A 44 13.47 15.58 6.99
N MET A 45 14.47 14.99 7.63
CA MET A 45 14.23 14.13 8.80
C MET A 45 13.65 14.92 9.99
N LYS A 46 14.07 16.18 10.19
CA LYS A 46 13.45 17.06 11.20
C LYS A 46 12.00 17.41 10.84
N SER A 47 11.69 17.58 9.55
CA SER A 47 10.31 17.74 9.09
C SER A 47 9.47 16.50 9.38
N MET A 48 9.98 15.29 9.16
CA MET A 48 9.29 14.05 9.54
C MET A 48 8.98 13.96 11.05
N VAL A 49 9.86 14.48 11.91
CA VAL A 49 9.56 14.57 13.35
C VAL A 49 8.40 15.54 13.60
N ARG A 50 8.41 16.71 12.96
CA ARG A 50 7.35 17.73 13.15
C ARG A 50 6.02 17.26 12.58
N GLU A 51 6.03 16.65 11.40
CA GLU A 51 4.90 15.97 10.77
C GLU A 51 4.24 14.98 11.73
N GLY A 52 5.01 14.03 12.25
CA GLY A 52 4.50 13.05 13.23
C GLY A 52 3.91 13.70 14.48
N ASN A 53 4.47 14.81 14.97
CA ASN A 53 3.92 15.53 16.12
C ASN A 53 2.62 16.30 15.83
N TYR A 54 2.39 16.76 14.59
CA TYR A 54 1.14 17.43 14.22
C TYR A 54 -0.03 16.45 14.13
N PHE A 55 0.25 15.23 13.64
CA PHE A 55 -0.73 14.17 13.56
C PHE A 55 -0.99 13.44 14.88
N ASP A 56 -0.07 13.53 15.84
CA ASP A 56 -0.17 12.78 17.09
C ASP A 56 -1.43 13.13 17.89
N GLY A 57 -2.14 12.10 18.33
CA GLY A 57 -3.39 12.21 19.09
C GLY A 57 -4.61 12.67 18.29
N LEU A 58 -4.46 13.02 17.01
CA LEU A 58 -5.60 13.34 16.15
C LEU A 58 -6.51 12.14 15.95
N VAL A 59 -7.80 12.42 15.80
CA VAL A 59 -8.80 11.40 15.45
C VAL A 59 -9.28 11.68 14.04
N LEU A 60 -8.80 10.89 13.08
CA LEU A 60 -9.05 11.09 11.65
C LEU A 60 -9.85 9.92 11.07
N TYR A 61 -10.37 10.11 9.86
CA TYR A 61 -10.96 9.03 9.06
C TYR A 61 -9.88 8.45 8.16
N LEU A 62 -9.66 7.15 8.28
CA LEU A 62 -8.65 6.41 7.53
C LEU A 62 -9.33 5.33 6.69
N SER A 63 -8.69 4.98 5.57
CA SER A 63 -9.15 3.92 4.69
C SER A 63 -8.07 2.88 4.44
N LYS A 64 -8.47 1.63 4.29
CA LYS A 64 -7.59 0.52 3.91
C LYS A 64 -8.08 -0.09 2.61
N TRP A 65 -7.15 -0.37 1.71
CA TRP A 65 -7.48 -0.76 0.35
C TRP A 65 -6.87 -2.11 -0.02
N ASN A 66 -7.54 -2.84 -0.90
CA ASN A 66 -7.03 -4.09 -1.44
C ASN A 66 -5.90 -3.86 -2.47
N TRP A 67 -5.82 -2.68 -3.10
CA TRP A 67 -4.83 -2.42 -4.15
C TRP A 67 -3.38 -2.42 -3.64
N ASP A 68 -3.16 -2.01 -2.39
CA ASP A 68 -1.89 -2.11 -1.67
C ASP A 68 -1.87 -3.30 -0.71
N ASN A 69 -2.78 -4.27 -0.87
CA ASN A 69 -2.91 -5.43 0.00
C ASN A 69 -3.03 -5.04 1.49
N HIS A 70 -3.72 -3.92 1.75
CA HIS A 70 -4.00 -3.40 3.09
C HIS A 70 -2.73 -3.09 3.90
N GLU A 71 -1.61 -2.81 3.21
CA GLU A 71 -0.31 -2.56 3.82
C GLU A 71 -0.31 -1.29 4.67
N SER A 72 -1.01 -0.25 4.21
CA SER A 72 -1.03 1.05 4.89
C SER A 72 -2.44 1.56 5.12
N TRP A 73 -2.59 2.41 6.14
CA TRP A 73 -3.78 3.24 6.31
C TRP A 73 -3.62 4.51 5.48
N HIS A 74 -4.65 4.85 4.71
CA HIS A 74 -4.68 6.01 3.83
C HIS A 74 -5.55 7.08 4.46
N LEU A 75 -5.04 8.32 4.54
CA LEU A 75 -5.84 9.46 4.99
C LEU A 75 -7.07 9.61 4.08
N TYR A 76 -8.26 9.49 4.66
CA TYR A 76 -9.52 9.54 3.93
C TYR A 76 -10.21 10.90 4.11
N SER A 77 -10.34 11.36 5.35
CA SER A 77 -10.97 12.64 5.69
C SER A 77 -10.65 13.03 7.14
N TRP A 78 -11.05 14.24 7.55
CA TRP A 78 -10.91 14.77 8.90
C TRP A 78 -12.08 15.71 9.23
N ASP A 79 -12.26 16.00 10.53
CA ASP A 79 -13.22 17.02 10.97
C ASP A 79 -12.58 18.42 10.80
N ASP A 80 -13.37 19.45 10.48
CA ASP A 80 -12.89 20.85 10.28
C ASP A 80 -12.05 21.39 11.45
N LYS A 81 -12.33 20.95 12.68
CA LYS A 81 -11.59 21.35 13.88
C LYS A 81 -10.11 20.92 13.85
N ASP A 82 -9.79 19.88 13.10
CA ASP A 82 -8.45 19.31 12.97
C ASP A 82 -7.75 19.79 11.69
N ASP A 83 -8.44 20.56 10.83
CA ASP A 83 -7.96 20.99 9.52
C ASP A 83 -6.60 21.70 9.59
N GLU A 84 -6.44 22.66 10.52
CA GLU A 84 -5.18 23.38 10.67
C GLU A 84 -4.02 22.45 11.03
N LYS A 85 -4.24 21.45 11.89
CA LYS A 85 -3.19 20.50 12.27
C LYS A 85 -2.86 19.55 11.14
N VAL A 86 -3.87 19.08 10.40
CA VAL A 86 -3.67 18.24 9.21
C VAL A 86 -2.90 19.02 8.14
N MET A 87 -3.29 20.26 7.87
CA MET A 87 -2.58 21.19 6.98
C MET A 87 -1.10 21.30 7.37
N LEU A 88 -0.79 21.56 8.64
CA LEU A 88 0.58 21.69 9.12
C LEU A 88 1.37 20.37 9.01
N GLY A 89 0.75 19.24 9.31
CA GLY A 89 1.34 17.91 9.15
C GLY A 89 1.70 17.61 7.69
N ILE A 90 0.77 17.87 6.77
CA ILE A 90 0.97 17.70 5.32
C ILE A 90 2.04 18.66 4.80
N TYR A 91 2.07 19.91 5.25
CA TYR A 91 3.12 20.84 4.84
C TYR A 91 4.53 20.36 5.24
N GLU A 92 4.68 19.77 6.43
CA GLU A 92 5.95 19.17 6.83
C GLU A 92 6.31 17.96 5.94
N ALA A 93 5.31 17.22 5.48
CA ALA A 93 5.50 16.13 4.52
C ALA A 93 5.99 16.61 3.16
N GLU A 94 5.46 17.73 2.67
CA GLU A 94 5.89 18.38 1.42
C GLU A 94 7.38 18.72 1.40
N GLN A 95 8.03 18.89 2.57
CA GLN A 95 9.46 19.23 2.65
C GLN A 95 10.38 18.09 2.20
N TYR A 96 9.89 16.86 2.26
CA TYR A 96 10.60 15.66 1.79
C TYR A 96 9.86 14.93 0.66
N HIS A 97 8.80 15.52 0.14
CA HIS A 97 8.07 14.97 -0.98
C HIS A 97 8.92 14.95 -2.26
N PRO A 98 8.80 13.91 -3.12
CA PRO A 98 9.59 13.83 -4.35
C PRO A 98 9.35 15.01 -5.31
N TYR A 99 8.15 15.59 -5.29
CA TYR A 99 7.81 16.78 -6.06
C TYR A 99 7.99 18.03 -5.19
N ASN A 100 8.97 18.87 -5.51
CA ASN A 100 9.28 20.08 -4.76
C ASN A 100 8.28 21.23 -5.06
N ARG A 101 6.97 21.04 -4.82
CA ARG A 101 5.93 22.07 -5.10
C ARG A 101 5.89 23.17 -4.04
N TYR A 102 6.04 22.81 -2.77
CA TYR A 102 5.86 23.71 -1.60
C TYR A 102 7.08 23.75 -0.67
N LYS A 103 8.24 23.32 -1.18
CA LYS A 103 9.45 23.21 -0.37
C LYS A 103 9.92 24.59 0.09
N GLY A 104 9.84 24.83 1.40
CA GLY A 104 10.19 26.11 2.02
C GLY A 104 9.21 27.25 1.75
N ASP A 105 8.03 26.98 1.18
CA ASP A 105 7.04 27.99 0.81
C ASP A 105 5.68 27.70 1.48
N PHE A 106 5.62 28.03 2.77
CA PHE A 106 4.41 27.84 3.57
C PHE A 106 3.29 28.79 3.15
N GLU A 107 3.62 30.01 2.74
CA GLU A 107 2.61 31.02 2.36
C GLU A 107 1.83 30.56 1.13
N LYS A 108 2.54 30.07 0.11
CA LYS A 108 1.90 29.49 -1.07
C LYS A 108 1.07 28.25 -0.69
N PHE A 109 1.63 27.33 0.10
CA PHE A 109 0.90 26.13 0.53
C PHE A 109 -0.38 26.48 1.28
N GLN A 110 -0.30 27.39 2.24
CA GLN A 110 -1.45 27.80 3.05
C GLN A 110 -2.51 28.52 2.20
N SER A 111 -2.10 29.32 1.21
CA SER A 111 -3.01 29.94 0.26
C SER A 111 -3.75 28.87 -0.56
N ASP A 112 -3.02 27.94 -1.16
CA ASP A 112 -3.60 26.89 -2.00
C ASP A 112 -4.48 25.94 -1.18
N TRP A 113 -4.13 25.67 0.09
CA TRP A 113 -4.97 24.94 1.03
C TRP A 113 -6.31 25.64 1.27
N LYS A 114 -6.29 26.93 1.62
CA LYS A 114 -7.49 27.73 1.92
C LYS A 114 -8.40 27.92 0.70
N ASN A 115 -7.82 27.92 -0.50
CA ASN A 115 -8.57 28.04 -1.76
C ASN A 115 -9.04 26.68 -2.30
N GLU A 116 -8.79 25.57 -1.60
CA GLU A 116 -9.08 24.20 -2.07
C GLU A 116 -8.35 23.85 -3.38
N GLU A 117 -7.23 24.51 -3.67
CA GLU A 117 -6.39 24.30 -4.85
C GLU A 117 -5.22 23.34 -4.59
N TYR A 118 -5.01 22.95 -3.32
CA TYR A 118 -3.99 21.98 -2.95
C TYR A 118 -4.32 20.59 -3.51
N ASP A 119 -3.45 20.09 -4.39
CA ASP A 119 -3.42 18.69 -4.82
C ASP A 119 -2.20 17.98 -4.23
N PRO A 120 -2.40 16.96 -3.38
CA PRO A 120 -1.29 16.21 -2.77
C PRO A 120 -0.53 15.35 -3.78
N GLY A 121 -1.12 15.03 -4.94
CA GLY A 121 -0.51 14.17 -5.96
C GLY A 121 -0.32 12.70 -5.58
N MET A 122 -0.26 12.38 -4.29
CA MET A 122 -0.26 11.03 -3.71
C MET A 122 -1.03 11.01 -2.38
N THR A 123 -1.56 9.86 -2.00
CA THR A 123 -2.28 9.72 -0.73
C THR A 123 -1.32 9.69 0.46
N PHE A 124 -1.66 10.42 1.52
CA PHE A 124 -0.90 10.38 2.77
C PHE A 124 -1.19 9.08 3.53
N THR A 125 -0.15 8.44 4.07
CA THR A 125 -0.27 7.09 4.66
C THR A 125 0.31 6.99 6.07
N PHE A 126 -0.27 6.08 6.85
CA PHE A 126 0.14 5.73 8.21
C PHE A 126 0.35 4.22 8.34
N LYS A 127 1.27 3.81 9.21
CA LYS A 127 1.53 2.39 9.48
C LYS A 127 0.52 1.81 10.46
N ASP A 128 0.33 0.50 10.43
CA ASP A 128 -0.53 -0.21 11.39
C ASP A 128 -0.13 0.04 12.86
N SER A 129 1.16 0.20 13.16
CA SER A 129 1.63 0.48 14.51
C SER A 129 1.29 1.89 15.02
N GLU A 130 0.92 2.80 14.13
CA GLU A 130 0.66 4.22 14.42
C GLU A 130 -0.85 4.51 14.54
N VAL A 131 -1.70 3.50 14.37
CA VAL A 131 -3.16 3.66 14.24
C VAL A 131 -3.90 2.84 15.29
N GLU A 132 -4.70 3.51 16.11
CA GLU A 132 -5.65 2.89 17.03
C GLU A 132 -7.08 3.07 16.47
N VAL A 133 -7.70 1.97 16.02
CA VAL A 133 -9.06 2.00 15.48
C VAL A 133 -10.07 2.21 16.60
N LEU A 134 -10.89 3.25 16.49
CA LEU A 134 -11.95 3.57 17.45
C LEU A 134 -13.32 3.06 16.98
N GLU A 135 -13.62 3.24 15.70
CA GLU A 135 -14.92 2.90 15.11
C GLU A 135 -14.75 2.48 13.65
N VAL A 136 -15.51 1.48 13.22
CA VAL A 136 -15.60 1.06 11.82
C VAL A 136 -16.84 1.68 11.19
N LEU A 137 -16.66 2.52 10.18
CA LEU A 137 -17.74 3.23 9.50
C LEU A 137 -18.23 2.49 8.26
N GLN A 138 -17.31 1.82 7.57
CA GLN A 138 -17.60 1.01 6.39
C GLN A 138 -16.72 -0.22 6.41
N GLU A 139 -17.33 -1.41 6.43
CA GLU A 139 -16.60 -2.66 6.20
C GLU A 139 -16.18 -2.75 4.73
N GLU A 140 -15.06 -3.42 4.49
CA GLU A 140 -14.62 -3.68 3.13
C GLU A 140 -15.62 -4.59 2.41
N VAL A 141 -16.05 -4.15 1.23
CA VAL A 141 -16.83 -4.98 0.31
C VAL A 141 -15.89 -5.38 -0.82
N ASP A 142 -15.36 -6.59 -0.71
CA ASP A 142 -14.57 -7.18 -1.78
C ASP A 142 -15.50 -7.63 -2.93
N ASN A 143 -15.12 -7.30 -4.15
CA ASN A 143 -15.82 -7.71 -5.36
C ASN A 143 -15.14 -8.87 -6.08
N ILE A 144 -14.05 -9.39 -5.50
CA ILE A 144 -13.31 -10.53 -6.02
C ILE A 144 -13.98 -11.84 -5.55
N ASP A 145 -14.30 -12.71 -6.50
CA ASP A 145 -14.68 -14.08 -6.22
C ASP A 145 -13.42 -14.90 -5.84
N HIS A 146 -13.12 -14.91 -4.55
CA HIS A 146 -12.00 -15.65 -3.96
C HIS A 146 -12.01 -17.14 -4.29
N GLU A 147 -13.19 -17.74 -4.49
CA GLU A 147 -13.29 -19.16 -4.81
C GLU A 147 -12.91 -19.42 -6.26
N ALA A 148 -13.37 -18.57 -7.19
CA ALA A 148 -12.95 -18.61 -8.59
C ALA A 148 -11.44 -18.38 -8.72
N VAL A 149 -10.88 -17.41 -7.98
CA VAL A 149 -9.42 -17.15 -7.98
C VAL A 149 -8.67 -18.37 -7.44
N LYS A 150 -9.06 -18.95 -6.30
CA LYS A 150 -8.44 -20.16 -5.74
C LYS A 150 -8.48 -21.33 -6.72
N LYS A 151 -9.60 -21.56 -7.40
CA LYS A 151 -9.73 -22.60 -8.43
C LYS A 151 -8.78 -22.37 -9.61
N GLN A 152 -8.64 -21.13 -10.08
CA GLN A 152 -7.71 -20.81 -11.16
C GLN A 152 -6.25 -20.97 -10.75
N VAL A 153 -5.89 -20.55 -9.54
CA VAL A 153 -4.54 -20.74 -8.99
C VAL A 153 -4.21 -22.24 -8.88
N ALA A 154 -5.09 -23.04 -8.27
CA ALA A 154 -4.91 -24.48 -8.16
C ALA A 154 -4.76 -25.15 -9.53
N ALA A 155 -5.60 -24.78 -10.51
CA ALA A 155 -5.50 -25.30 -11.87
C ALA A 155 -4.17 -24.92 -12.55
N ALA A 156 -3.66 -23.70 -12.32
CA ALA A 156 -2.39 -23.24 -12.86
C ALA A 156 -1.19 -23.98 -12.23
N GLU A 157 -1.21 -24.19 -10.92
CA GLU A 157 -0.21 -24.99 -10.19
C GLU A 157 -0.19 -26.44 -10.66
N ASP A 158 -1.36 -27.06 -10.80
CA ASP A 158 -1.50 -28.42 -11.32
C ASP A 158 -0.97 -28.53 -12.75
N ALA A 159 -1.29 -27.57 -13.62
CA ALA A 159 -0.77 -27.53 -14.98
C ALA A 159 0.76 -27.39 -14.99
N GLN A 160 1.34 -26.58 -14.10
CA GLN A 160 2.79 -26.44 -13.96
C GLN A 160 3.44 -27.75 -13.47
N HIS A 161 2.84 -28.40 -12.48
CA HIS A 161 3.30 -29.67 -11.94
C HIS A 161 3.23 -30.79 -13.01
N GLN A 162 2.15 -30.86 -13.77
CA GLN A 162 2.01 -31.80 -14.89
C GLN A 162 3.05 -31.55 -15.99
N LYS A 163 3.33 -30.29 -16.35
CA LYS A 163 4.40 -29.93 -17.30
C LYS A 163 5.77 -30.43 -16.80
N ARG A 164 6.11 -30.18 -15.53
CA ARG A 164 7.36 -30.65 -14.90
C ARG A 164 7.46 -32.19 -14.91
N ARG A 165 6.36 -32.90 -14.60
CA ARG A 165 6.31 -34.38 -14.65
C ARG A 165 6.57 -34.91 -16.05
N LYS A 166 5.88 -34.38 -17.07
CA LYS A 166 6.06 -34.77 -18.48
C LYS A 166 7.50 -34.50 -18.96
N GLN A 167 8.10 -33.37 -18.56
CA GLN A 167 9.48 -33.06 -18.89
C GLN A 167 10.48 -34.04 -18.25
N ARG A 168 10.30 -34.40 -16.98
CA ARG A 168 11.12 -35.41 -16.28
C ARG A 168 11.03 -36.78 -16.97
N GLN A 169 9.82 -37.22 -17.33
CA GLN A 169 9.62 -38.48 -18.05
C GLN A 169 10.32 -38.48 -19.42
N ARG A 170 10.19 -37.39 -20.19
CA ARG A 170 10.90 -37.24 -21.48
C ARG A 170 12.43 -37.27 -21.31
N ARG A 171 12.99 -36.63 -20.27
CA ARG A 171 14.44 -36.69 -19.98
C ARG A 171 14.89 -38.12 -19.66
N LYS A 172 14.14 -38.86 -18.84
CA LYS A 172 14.44 -40.28 -18.55
C LYS A 172 14.41 -41.16 -19.81
N GLN A 173 13.40 -41.00 -20.66
CA GLN A 173 13.30 -41.75 -21.92
C GLN A 173 14.42 -41.40 -22.91
N ARG A 174 14.88 -40.14 -22.95
CA ARG A 174 16.04 -39.74 -23.78
C ARG A 174 17.34 -40.34 -23.24
N ALA A 175 17.54 -40.33 -21.92
CA ALA A 175 18.70 -40.95 -21.28
C ALA A 175 18.75 -42.48 -21.52
N SER A 176 17.61 -43.17 -21.44
CA SER A 176 17.54 -44.60 -21.71
C SER A 176 17.76 -44.96 -23.19
N LYS A 177 17.40 -44.07 -24.12
CA LYS A 177 17.70 -44.24 -25.56
C LYS A 177 19.16 -43.92 -25.90
N GLY A 178 19.80 -42.97 -25.21
CA GLY A 178 21.23 -42.67 -25.35
C GLY A 178 22.16 -43.76 -24.81
N SER A 179 21.70 -44.54 -23.83
CA SER A 179 22.44 -45.70 -23.28
C SER A 179 22.54 -46.89 -24.24
N ARG A 180 21.79 -46.92 -25.35
CA ARG A 180 21.76 -48.06 -26.28
C ARG A 180 22.92 -48.10 -27.29
N TYR A 181 23.74 -47.05 -27.36
CA TYR A 181 24.85 -46.92 -28.32
C TYR A 181 26.24 -46.80 -27.66
N HIS A 182 26.54 -47.66 -26.69
CA HIS A 182 27.92 -47.85 -26.20
C HIS A 182 28.21 -49.32 -25.84
N ARG A 183 28.01 -50.22 -26.79
CA ARG A 183 28.76 -51.49 -26.86
C ARG A 183 29.50 -51.52 -28.19
N LYS A 184 30.69 -50.91 -28.22
CA LYS A 184 31.71 -51.32 -29.18
C LYS A 184 32.26 -52.64 -28.64
N PHE A 185 31.95 -53.73 -29.34
CA PHE A 185 32.69 -54.97 -29.25
C PHE A 185 34.12 -54.74 -29.74
N PHE A 186 35.03 -55.56 -29.21
CA PHE A 186 36.46 -55.74 -29.49
C PHE A 186 36.95 -55.29 -30.87
#